data_AF-A0AA88HAC4-F1
#
_entry.id   AF-A0AA88HAC4-F1
#
_cell.length_a   1.000
_cell.length_b   1.000
_cell.length_c   1.000
_cell.angle_alpha   90.00
_cell.angle_beta   90.00
_cell.angle_gamma   90.00
#
_symmetry.space_group_name_H-M   'P 1'
#
loop_
_entity.id
_entity.type
_entity.pdbx_description
1 polymer ?
#
loop_
_entity_poly.entity_id
_entity_poly.type
_entity_poly.pdbx_seq_one_letter_code
_entity_poly.pdbx_strand_id
1 'polypeptide(L)'
;MLDPLIKTIEVPCNQQIAFDIFVSEMGAWWPLEKFSISAMEELDAMTLNVQAGPGGKITEIAPDGTEHIWGTIKSYQPADSFSMDFHIPTPGEEVISRSQVEVQFTKLDKDTTRVTLTQTNWQAFGDRAERLREGYSDGWDDILEHAYKANIHCLSNSIEERGALKTAGIPLWVSVFALLVFVLGTCVGVIAIFGHGQDINPLMNVSWGGRQLGLALATGLAVYLKSSSAYLTAFIAGLARDVTDLITELTVNDPNLGMLSVFVGLIIFGVIGVVYAYAARHRRFC
;
A
#
# COMPACT_ATOMS: atom_id res chain seq x y z
N MET A 1 -1.46 -29.86 30.76
CA MET A 1 -1.63 -28.90 29.65
C MET A 1 -0.53 -27.87 29.83
N LEU A 2 0.28 -27.61 28.79
CA LEU A 2 1.36 -26.64 28.91
C LEU A 2 0.79 -25.22 28.98
N ASP A 3 1.44 -24.37 29.77
CA ASP A 3 1.05 -22.98 29.89
C ASP A 3 1.18 -22.24 28.55
N PRO A 4 0.32 -21.23 28.28
CA PRO A 4 0.47 -20.36 27.14
C PRO A 4 1.89 -19.79 27.05
N LEU A 5 2.41 -19.66 25.84
CA LEU A 5 3.60 -18.87 25.58
C LEU A 5 3.15 -17.44 25.29
N ILE A 6 3.65 -16.48 26.06
CA ILE A 6 3.26 -15.07 25.92
C ILE A 6 4.52 -14.25 25.69
N LYS A 7 4.50 -13.42 24.64
CA LYS A 7 5.55 -12.46 24.31
C LYS A 7 4.94 -11.08 24.16
N THR A 8 5.65 -10.05 24.62
CA THR A 8 5.18 -8.67 24.57
C THR A 8 6.31 -7.74 24.17
N ILE A 9 6.04 -6.89 23.19
CA ILE A 9 6.95 -5.83 22.74
C ILE A 9 6.20 -4.51 22.63
N GLU A 10 6.94 -3.40 22.58
CA GLU A 10 6.41 -2.07 22.31
C GLU A 10 7.04 -1.53 21.02
N VAL A 11 6.22 -0.94 20.16
CA VAL A 11 6.63 -0.45 18.84
C VAL A 11 6.25 1.02 18.65
N PRO A 12 7.12 1.84 18.02
CA PRO A 12 6.93 3.29 17.86
C PRO A 12 6.08 3.63 16.63
N CYS A 13 4.85 3.11 16.59
CA CYS A 13 3.85 3.58 15.65
C CYS A 13 2.43 3.48 16.24
N ASN A 14 1.47 4.15 15.60
CA ASN A 14 0.07 4.02 16.00
C ASN A 14 -0.46 2.59 15.77
N GLN A 15 -1.55 2.28 16.47
CA GLN A 15 -2.14 0.94 16.54
C GLN A 15 -2.52 0.36 15.16
N GLN A 16 -3.12 1.18 14.29
CA GLN A 16 -3.52 0.76 12.95
C GLN A 16 -2.30 0.37 12.10
N ILE A 17 -1.25 1.20 12.12
CA ILE A 17 -0.01 0.93 11.38
C ILE A 17 0.67 -0.34 11.92
N ALA A 18 0.73 -0.53 13.24
CA ALA A 18 1.31 -1.72 13.84
C ALA A 18 0.60 -2.99 13.33
N PHE A 19 -0.73 -2.99 13.37
CA PHE A 19 -1.57 -4.09 12.87
C PHE A 19 -1.37 -4.34 11.38
N ASP A 20 -1.43 -3.28 10.55
CA ASP A 20 -1.32 -3.39 9.10
C ASP A 20 0.05 -3.95 8.69
N ILE A 21 1.13 -3.48 9.33
CA ILE A 21 2.47 -4.01 9.11
C ILE A 21 2.54 -5.48 9.52
N PHE A 22 2.03 -5.82 10.71
CA PHE A 22 2.12 -7.20 11.21
C PHE A 22 1.43 -8.19 10.28
N VAL A 23 0.21 -7.88 9.82
CA VAL A 23 -0.59 -8.84 9.04
C VAL A 23 -0.40 -8.66 7.54
N SER A 24 -0.60 -7.45 7.02
CA SER A 24 -0.63 -7.22 5.57
C SER A 24 0.77 -7.11 4.96
N GLU A 25 1.75 -6.66 5.72
CA GLU A 25 3.15 -6.52 5.27
C GLU A 25 4.04 -7.61 5.91
N MET A 26 3.47 -8.74 6.35
CA MET A 26 4.20 -9.83 7.00
C MET A 26 5.40 -10.31 6.19
N GLY A 27 5.25 -10.45 4.87
CA GLY A 27 6.34 -10.86 3.99
C GLY A 27 7.48 -9.84 3.86
N ALA A 28 7.27 -8.58 4.27
CA ALA A 28 8.30 -7.54 4.22
C ALA A 28 9.16 -7.48 5.49
N TRP A 29 8.66 -7.98 6.64
CA TRP A 29 9.42 -7.96 7.89
C TRP A 29 9.77 -9.34 8.43
N TRP A 30 9.05 -10.40 8.03
CA TRP A 30 9.34 -11.75 8.54
C TRP A 30 10.74 -12.21 8.11
N PRO A 31 11.57 -12.73 9.04
CA PRO A 31 12.94 -13.13 8.75
C PRO A 31 12.99 -14.47 8.00
N LEU A 32 12.60 -14.46 6.72
CA LEU A 32 12.50 -15.66 5.87
C LEU A 32 13.83 -16.39 5.68
N GLU A 33 14.97 -15.70 5.82
CA GLU A 33 16.31 -16.31 5.76
C GLU A 33 16.63 -17.22 6.97
N LYS A 34 15.85 -17.12 8.06
CA LYS A 34 16.07 -17.87 9.30
C LYS A 34 14.88 -18.71 9.72
N PHE A 35 13.66 -18.21 9.53
CA PHE A 35 12.44 -18.78 10.06
C PHE A 35 11.44 -19.07 8.92
N SER A 36 11.83 -19.98 8.03
CA SER A 36 11.02 -20.50 6.93
C SER A 36 11.37 -21.98 6.69
N ILE A 37 10.53 -22.72 5.96
CA ILE A 37 10.78 -24.15 5.67
C ILE A 37 12.04 -24.28 4.81
N SER A 38 12.14 -23.43 3.81
CA SER A 38 13.25 -23.42 2.86
C SER A 38 14.56 -22.89 3.42
N ALA A 39 14.56 -22.01 4.42
CA ALA A 39 15.76 -21.70 5.20
C ALA A 39 16.28 -22.96 5.92
N MET A 40 15.39 -23.86 6.36
CA MET A 40 15.79 -25.16 6.93
C MET A 40 16.33 -26.12 5.86
N GLU A 41 16.03 -25.88 4.58
CA GLU A 41 16.55 -26.63 3.42
C GLU A 41 17.76 -25.94 2.76
N GLU A 42 18.29 -24.86 3.35
CA GLU A 42 19.42 -24.07 2.81
C GLU A 42 19.16 -23.50 1.40
N LEU A 43 17.92 -23.14 1.09
CA LEU A 43 17.51 -22.53 -0.19
C LEU A 43 17.48 -20.99 -0.13
N ASP A 44 17.66 -20.34 -1.29
CA ASP A 44 17.67 -18.88 -1.46
C ASP A 44 16.29 -18.21 -1.19
N ALA A 45 16.32 -16.87 -1.08
CA ALA A 45 15.24 -16.00 -0.60
C ALA A 45 13.84 -16.31 -1.15
N MET A 46 12.92 -16.55 -0.20
CA MET A 46 11.50 -16.85 -0.34
C MET A 46 10.61 -15.64 -0.61
N THR A 47 9.35 -15.90 -0.97
CA THR A 47 8.26 -14.93 -0.80
C THR A 47 7.22 -15.47 0.17
N LEU A 48 6.68 -14.60 1.04
CA LEU A 48 5.55 -14.92 1.91
C LEU A 48 4.31 -14.17 1.44
N ASN A 49 3.25 -14.91 1.10
CA ASN A 49 1.96 -14.36 0.73
C ASN A 49 0.98 -14.46 1.91
N VAL A 50 0.40 -13.33 2.31
CA VAL A 50 -0.60 -13.27 3.36
C VAL A 50 -1.91 -12.75 2.81
N GLN A 51 -2.94 -13.60 2.87
CA GLN A 51 -4.30 -13.18 2.59
C GLN A 51 -4.91 -12.62 3.88
N ALA A 52 -4.98 -11.29 4.00
CA ALA A 52 -5.54 -10.66 5.17
C ALA A 52 -7.07 -10.89 5.25
N GLY A 53 -7.57 -11.22 6.44
CA GLY A 53 -8.99 -11.42 6.72
C GLY A 53 -9.37 -12.83 7.20
N PRO A 54 -10.61 -13.03 7.66
CA PRO A 54 -11.06 -14.33 8.15
C PRO A 54 -10.97 -15.41 7.06
N GLY A 55 -10.35 -16.55 7.39
CA GLY A 55 -10.13 -17.66 6.46
C GLY A 55 -8.94 -17.47 5.52
N GLY A 56 -8.25 -16.33 5.58
CA GLY A 56 -7.06 -16.07 4.81
C GLY A 56 -5.87 -16.92 5.24
N LYS A 57 -5.00 -17.27 4.31
CA LYS A 57 -3.84 -18.15 4.53
C LYS A 57 -2.53 -17.37 4.56
N ILE A 58 -1.58 -17.90 5.31
CA ILE A 58 -0.17 -17.52 5.28
C ILE A 58 0.56 -18.63 4.54
N THR A 59 1.05 -18.31 3.34
CA THR A 59 1.67 -19.27 2.44
C THR A 59 3.09 -18.81 2.10
N GLU A 60 4.06 -19.64 2.41
CA GLU A 60 5.43 -19.53 1.91
C GLU A 60 5.49 -20.09 0.49
N ILE A 61 6.19 -19.38 -0.40
CA ILE A 61 6.40 -19.79 -1.79
C ILE A 61 7.89 -20.04 -1.98
N ALA A 62 8.25 -21.30 -2.22
CA ALA A 62 9.60 -21.78 -2.48
C ALA A 62 10.15 -21.27 -3.83
N PRO A 63 11.47 -21.33 -4.10
CA PRO A 63 12.05 -20.74 -5.31
C PRO A 63 11.65 -21.53 -6.57
N ASP A 64 11.26 -22.80 -6.38
CA ASP A 64 10.69 -23.67 -7.42
C ASP A 64 9.18 -23.45 -7.62
N GLY A 65 8.56 -22.55 -6.84
CA GLY A 65 7.14 -22.24 -6.86
C GLY A 65 6.27 -23.12 -5.96
N THR A 66 6.85 -24.04 -5.18
CA THR A 66 6.10 -24.88 -4.23
C THR A 66 5.49 -24.02 -3.12
N GLU A 67 4.21 -24.26 -2.81
CA GLU A 67 3.49 -23.53 -1.76
C GLU A 67 3.43 -24.33 -0.45
N HIS A 68 3.83 -23.69 0.65
CA HIS A 68 3.73 -24.25 2.00
C HIS A 68 2.84 -23.39 2.89
N ILE A 69 1.78 -23.99 3.45
CA ILE A 69 0.82 -23.28 4.30
C ILE A 69 1.25 -23.35 5.76
N TRP A 70 1.70 -22.22 6.31
CA TRP A 70 2.02 -22.09 7.73
C TRP A 70 0.75 -22.07 8.60
N GLY A 71 -0.30 -21.40 8.12
CA GLY A 71 -1.47 -21.13 8.94
C GLY A 71 -2.64 -20.50 8.20
N THR A 72 -3.78 -20.45 8.90
CA THR A 72 -5.03 -19.83 8.46
C THR A 72 -5.54 -18.88 9.54
N ILE A 73 -5.84 -17.64 9.16
CA ILE A 73 -6.45 -16.63 10.00
C ILE A 73 -7.86 -17.09 10.40
N LYS A 74 -8.12 -17.18 11.70
CA LYS A 74 -9.40 -17.60 12.28
C LYS A 74 -10.26 -16.39 12.66
N SER A 75 -9.65 -15.39 13.28
CA SER A 75 -10.31 -14.12 13.61
C SER A 75 -9.48 -12.95 13.12
N TYR A 76 -10.15 -11.87 12.76
CA TYR A 76 -9.52 -10.69 12.19
C TYR A 76 -10.33 -9.44 12.58
N GLN A 77 -9.80 -8.66 13.51
CA GLN A 77 -10.36 -7.42 14.00
C GLN A 77 -9.36 -6.30 13.70
N PRO A 78 -9.58 -5.53 12.61
CA PRO A 78 -8.65 -4.49 12.19
C PRO A 78 -8.21 -3.58 13.34
N ALA A 79 -6.91 -3.30 13.40
CA ALA A 79 -6.23 -2.54 14.46
C ALA A 79 -6.22 -3.18 15.86
N ASP A 80 -7.12 -4.10 16.20
CA ASP A 80 -7.24 -4.61 17.56
C ASP A 80 -6.52 -5.95 17.75
N SER A 81 -6.93 -6.96 16.98
CA SER A 81 -6.40 -8.31 17.15
C SER A 81 -6.62 -9.20 15.93
N PHE A 82 -5.83 -10.25 15.83
CA PHE A 82 -6.14 -11.37 14.96
C PHE A 82 -5.66 -12.68 15.59
N SER A 83 -6.23 -13.79 15.12
CA SER A 83 -5.77 -15.11 15.53
C SER A 83 -5.64 -16.05 14.35
N MET A 84 -4.75 -17.01 14.44
CA MET A 84 -4.47 -17.99 13.39
C MET A 84 -4.14 -19.35 14.01
N ASP A 85 -4.45 -20.42 13.29
CA ASP A 85 -3.71 -21.66 13.53
C ASP A 85 -2.33 -21.52 12.89
N PHE A 86 -1.29 -22.00 13.56
CA PHE A 86 0.08 -21.75 13.14
C PHE A 86 0.97 -22.96 13.40
N HIS A 87 1.70 -23.37 12.37
CA HIS A 87 2.82 -24.28 12.48
C HIS A 87 3.72 -24.12 11.25
N ILE A 88 5.00 -23.89 11.46
CA ILE A 88 6.02 -24.06 10.43
C ILE A 88 6.56 -25.49 10.58
N PRO A 89 6.18 -26.42 9.70
CA PRO A 89 6.67 -27.80 9.77
C PRO A 89 8.15 -27.89 9.44
N THR A 90 8.79 -28.95 9.92
CA THR A 90 10.10 -29.33 9.38
C THR A 90 9.96 -29.87 7.96
N PRO A 91 10.98 -29.72 7.08
CA PRO A 91 10.93 -30.26 5.73
C PRO A 91 10.58 -31.76 5.71
N GLY A 92 9.58 -32.12 4.90
CA GLY A 92 9.08 -33.50 4.80
C GLY A 92 8.11 -33.93 5.92
N GLU A 93 7.80 -33.07 6.89
CA GLU A 93 6.81 -33.36 7.94
C GLU A 93 5.37 -33.16 7.42
N GLU A 94 4.51 -34.14 7.68
CA GLU A 94 3.08 -34.00 7.44
C GLU A 94 2.44 -33.10 8.51
N VAL A 95 1.77 -32.03 8.09
CA VAL A 95 1.13 -31.07 9.02
C VAL A 95 -0.23 -31.62 9.50
N ILE A 96 -0.18 -32.45 10.54
CA ILE A 96 -1.38 -33.05 11.14
C ILE A 96 -1.95 -32.18 12.28
N SER A 97 -1.15 -31.25 12.81
CA SER A 97 -1.52 -30.45 13.99
C SER A 97 -0.91 -29.06 13.95
N ARG A 98 -1.62 -28.08 14.54
CA ARG A 98 -1.19 -26.68 14.63
C ARG A 98 -1.45 -26.11 16.01
N SER A 99 -0.56 -25.22 16.44
CA SER A 99 -0.81 -24.35 17.60
C SER A 99 -1.84 -23.29 17.25
N GLN A 100 -2.33 -22.55 18.25
CA GLN A 100 -3.14 -21.35 18.04
C GLN A 100 -2.34 -20.13 18.46
N VAL A 101 -2.15 -19.18 17.57
CA VAL A 101 -1.52 -17.88 17.83
C VAL A 101 -2.59 -16.80 17.84
N GLU A 102 -2.57 -15.94 18.84
CA GLU A 102 -3.36 -14.72 18.92
C GLU A 102 -2.40 -13.54 19.13
N VAL A 103 -2.61 -12.46 18.37
CA VAL A 103 -1.83 -11.23 18.49
C VAL A 103 -2.79 -10.08 18.77
N GLN A 104 -2.53 -9.36 19.86
CA GLN A 104 -3.30 -8.21 20.29
C GLN A 104 -2.45 -6.94 20.22
N PHE A 105 -3.05 -5.86 19.73
CA PHE A 105 -2.41 -4.55 19.56
C PHE A 105 -3.09 -3.57 20.49
N THR A 106 -2.44 -3.21 21.59
CA THR A 106 -2.97 -2.26 22.57
C THR A 106 -2.32 -0.90 22.38
N LYS A 107 -3.14 0.11 22.07
CA LYS A 107 -2.69 1.50 22.04
C LYS A 107 -2.19 1.95 23.42
N LEU A 108 -0.93 2.37 23.52
CA LEU A 108 -0.38 2.96 24.74
C LEU A 108 -0.46 4.49 24.72
N ASP A 109 -0.11 5.09 23.59
CA ASP A 109 -0.25 6.52 23.33
C ASP A 109 -0.63 6.78 21.86
N LYS A 110 -0.43 7.99 21.34
CA LYS A 110 -0.75 8.32 19.94
C LYS A 110 0.11 7.54 18.94
N ASP A 111 1.39 7.38 19.23
CA ASP A 111 2.43 6.90 18.32
C ASP A 111 3.18 5.68 18.90
N THR A 112 2.68 5.06 19.97
CA THR A 112 3.21 3.85 20.61
C THR A 112 2.13 2.80 20.80
N THR A 113 2.44 1.57 20.39
CA THR A 113 1.56 0.40 20.49
C THR A 113 2.27 -0.75 21.19
N ARG A 114 1.58 -1.43 22.10
CA ARG A 114 2.01 -2.70 22.68
C ARG A 114 1.47 -3.84 21.84
N VAL A 115 2.35 -4.75 21.44
CA VAL A 115 1.97 -5.97 20.71
C VAL A 115 2.17 -7.15 21.65
N THR A 116 1.11 -7.90 21.90
CA THR A 116 1.12 -9.09 22.75
C THR A 116 0.78 -10.30 21.90
N LEU A 117 1.72 -11.23 21.79
CA LEU A 117 1.54 -12.52 21.13
C LEU A 117 1.30 -13.59 22.19
N THR A 118 0.22 -14.36 22.03
CA THR A 118 -0.12 -15.50 22.88
C THR A 118 -0.27 -16.75 22.02
N GLN A 119 0.52 -17.78 22.32
CA GLN A 119 0.46 -19.07 21.63
C GLN A 119 0.00 -20.19 22.57
N THR A 120 -1.01 -20.93 22.14
CA THR A 120 -1.71 -21.97 22.91
C THR A 120 -1.92 -23.22 22.06
N ASN A 121 -2.72 -24.17 22.56
CA ASN A 121 -3.03 -25.45 21.92
C ASN A 121 -1.82 -26.39 21.76
N TRP A 122 -0.86 -26.33 22.69
CA TRP A 122 0.35 -27.16 22.67
C TRP A 122 0.07 -28.66 22.69
N GLN A 123 -1.03 -29.08 23.33
CA GLN A 123 -1.45 -30.48 23.39
C GLN A 123 -1.69 -31.12 22.01
N ALA A 124 -1.93 -30.31 20.97
CA ALA A 124 -2.08 -30.81 19.60
C ALA A 124 -0.81 -31.51 19.10
N PHE A 125 0.36 -31.21 19.66
CA PHE A 125 1.62 -31.82 19.25
C PHE A 125 2.00 -33.09 20.04
N GLY A 126 1.18 -33.52 21.00
CA GLY A 126 1.43 -34.71 21.83
C GLY A 126 2.80 -34.65 22.51
N ASP A 127 3.58 -35.72 22.38
CA ASP A 127 4.90 -35.88 23.02
C ASP A 127 5.95 -34.85 22.57
N ARG A 128 5.69 -34.10 21.49
CA ARG A 128 6.58 -33.05 20.96
C ARG A 128 6.30 -31.67 21.55
N ALA A 129 5.22 -31.53 22.33
CA ALA A 129 4.72 -30.24 22.78
C ALA A 129 5.75 -29.40 23.54
N GLU A 130 6.52 -30.00 24.45
CA GLU A 130 7.52 -29.30 25.26
C GLU A 130 8.66 -28.76 24.39
N ARG A 131 9.28 -29.61 23.57
CA ARG A 131 10.37 -29.21 22.65
C ARG A 131 9.93 -28.14 21.66
N LEU A 132 8.74 -28.29 21.07
CA LEU A 132 8.22 -27.29 20.13
C LEU A 132 7.94 -25.97 20.83
N ARG A 133 7.36 -25.99 22.04
CA ARG A 133 7.08 -24.77 22.81
C ARG A 133 8.37 -24.00 23.13
N GLU A 134 9.45 -24.70 23.49
CA GLU A 134 10.76 -24.10 23.72
C GLU A 134 11.31 -23.47 22.42
N GLY A 135 11.30 -24.21 21.30
CA GLY A 135 11.74 -23.68 20.02
C GLY A 135 10.94 -22.46 19.53
N TYR A 136 9.61 -22.47 19.71
CA TYR A 136 8.77 -21.29 19.44
C TYR A 136 9.04 -20.14 20.40
N SER A 137 9.35 -20.41 21.68
CA SER A 137 9.73 -19.35 22.64
C SER A 137 10.94 -18.57 22.16
N ASP A 138 12.00 -19.27 21.75
CA ASP A 138 13.24 -18.66 21.28
C ASP A 138 13.04 -17.98 19.92
N GLY A 139 12.30 -18.63 19.03
CA GLY A 139 11.97 -18.08 17.71
C GLY A 139 11.18 -16.78 17.79
N TRP A 140 10.15 -16.71 18.64
CA TRP A 140 9.35 -15.50 18.78
C TRP A 140 10.11 -14.33 19.38
N ASP A 141 11.08 -14.58 20.28
CA ASP A 141 11.94 -13.51 20.79
C ASP A 141 12.73 -12.86 19.65
N ASP A 142 13.35 -13.66 18.78
CA ASP A 142 14.12 -13.14 17.64
C ASP A 142 13.21 -12.47 16.59
N ILE A 143 12.10 -13.11 16.24
CA ILE A 143 11.14 -12.62 15.22
C ILE A 143 10.52 -11.29 15.64
N LEU A 144 10.09 -11.13 16.90
CA LEU A 144 9.42 -9.92 17.34
C LEU A 144 10.40 -8.76 17.57
N GLU A 145 11.52 -9.00 18.25
CA GLU A 145 12.49 -7.94 18.59
C GLU A 145 13.39 -7.56 17.40
N HIS A 146 13.99 -8.54 16.72
CA HIS A 146 15.02 -8.25 15.70
C HIS A 146 14.49 -8.16 14.27
N ALA A 147 13.28 -8.63 14.01
CA ALA A 147 12.66 -8.54 12.70
C ALA A 147 11.49 -7.54 12.69
N TYR A 148 10.39 -7.82 13.38
CA TYR A 148 9.21 -6.96 13.34
C TYR A 148 9.50 -5.55 13.89
N LYS A 149 9.99 -5.45 15.13
CA LYS A 149 10.28 -4.16 15.78
C LYS A 149 11.45 -3.41 15.10
N ALA A 150 12.44 -4.11 14.56
CA ALA A 150 13.52 -3.47 13.82
C ALA A 150 13.04 -2.82 12.51
N ASN A 151 12.09 -3.46 11.81
CA ASN A 151 11.58 -2.98 10.52
C ASN A 151 10.40 -1.99 10.65
N ILE A 152 9.74 -1.93 11.82
CA ILE A 152 8.51 -1.15 11.99
C ILE A 152 8.66 0.33 11.62
N HIS A 153 9.78 0.97 11.97
CA HIS A 153 10.02 2.38 11.67
C HIS A 153 10.18 2.64 10.16
N CYS A 154 10.85 1.73 9.45
CA CYS A 154 11.01 1.84 7.99
C CYS A 154 9.67 1.64 7.28
N LEU A 155 8.93 0.60 7.68
CA LEU A 155 7.65 0.24 7.08
C LEU A 155 6.55 1.26 7.43
N SER A 156 6.55 1.82 8.64
CA SER A 156 5.62 2.88 9.04
C SER A 156 5.81 4.11 8.16
N ASN A 157 7.05 4.56 7.94
CA ASN A 157 7.33 5.69 7.08
C ASN A 157 6.89 5.43 5.63
N SER A 158 7.14 4.23 5.10
CA SER A 158 6.67 3.86 3.76
C SER A 158 5.14 3.87 3.65
N ILE A 159 4.44 3.35 4.65
CA ILE A 159 2.96 3.36 4.68
C ILE A 159 2.43 4.78 4.80
N GLU A 160 3.04 5.63 5.62
CA GLU A 160 2.67 7.03 5.78
C GLU A 160 2.90 7.83 4.50
N GLU A 161 4.00 7.59 3.77
CA GLU A 161 4.25 8.17 2.45
C GLU A 161 3.22 7.69 1.41
N ARG A 162 2.90 6.39 1.38
CA ARG A 162 1.83 5.85 0.54
C ARG A 162 0.47 6.48 0.90
N GLY A 163 0.21 6.67 2.19
CA GLY A 163 -0.98 7.36 2.72
C GLY A 163 -0.96 8.87 2.46
N ALA A 164 0.22 9.48 2.32
CA ALA A 164 0.38 10.89 2.02
C ALA A 164 -0.18 11.22 0.64
N LEU A 165 -0.03 10.34 -0.34
CA LEU A 165 -0.55 10.50 -1.71
C LEU A 165 -1.96 9.93 -1.91
N LYS A 166 -2.44 9.08 -0.99
CA LYS A 166 -3.74 8.40 -1.11
C LYS A 166 -4.88 9.32 -0.70
N THR A 167 -5.77 9.60 -1.65
CA THR A 167 -7.07 10.21 -1.39
C THR A 167 -8.11 9.11 -1.22
N ALA A 168 -8.98 9.20 -0.20
CA ALA A 168 -9.96 8.16 0.11
C ALA A 168 -10.85 7.85 -1.11
N GLY A 169 -10.91 6.58 -1.51
CA GLY A 169 -11.68 6.10 -2.66
C GLY A 169 -11.07 6.36 -4.04
N ILE A 170 -9.95 7.08 -4.13
CA ILE A 170 -9.23 7.36 -5.38
C ILE A 170 -8.00 6.43 -5.49
N PRO A 171 -7.83 5.70 -6.61
CA PRO A 171 -6.63 4.88 -6.82
C PRO A 171 -5.35 5.71 -6.84
N LEU A 172 -4.24 5.16 -6.32
CA LEU A 172 -2.96 5.87 -6.22
C LEU A 172 -2.47 6.42 -7.56
N TRP A 173 -2.62 5.67 -8.66
CA TRP A 173 -2.18 6.10 -9.98
C TRP A 173 -2.92 7.38 -10.46
N VAL A 174 -4.16 7.60 -10.02
CA VAL A 174 -4.92 8.84 -10.34
C VAL A 174 -4.32 10.03 -9.60
N SER A 175 -3.91 9.85 -8.34
CA SER A 175 -3.17 10.89 -7.60
C SER A 175 -1.82 11.18 -8.24
N VAL A 176 -1.10 10.15 -8.69
CA VAL A 176 0.18 10.30 -9.41
C VAL A 176 -0.02 11.05 -10.72
N PHE A 177 -1.06 10.71 -11.49
CA PHE A 177 -1.41 11.42 -12.73
C PHE A 177 -1.74 12.89 -12.46
N ALA A 178 -2.56 13.19 -11.44
CA ALA A 178 -2.85 14.56 -11.04
C ALA A 178 -1.60 15.35 -10.63
N LEU A 179 -0.65 14.70 -9.93
CA LEU A 179 0.64 15.28 -9.58
C LEU A 179 1.51 15.56 -10.81
N LEU A 180 1.51 14.66 -11.80
CA LEU A 180 2.20 14.88 -13.07
C LEU A 180 1.60 16.07 -13.84
N VAL A 181 0.27 16.19 -13.88
CA VAL A 181 -0.43 17.35 -14.47
C VAL A 181 -0.04 18.64 -13.76
N PHE A 182 0.06 18.63 -12.42
CA PHE A 182 0.52 19.78 -11.64
C PHE A 182 1.97 20.17 -11.99
N VAL A 183 2.91 19.23 -11.98
CA VAL A 183 4.34 19.50 -12.21
C VAL A 183 4.57 19.95 -13.66
N LEU A 184 4.12 19.15 -14.64
CA LEU A 184 4.34 19.44 -16.05
C LEU A 184 3.57 20.69 -16.49
N GLY A 185 2.31 20.83 -16.06
CA GLY A 185 1.48 21.98 -16.39
C GLY A 185 2.04 23.29 -15.83
N THR A 186 2.64 23.25 -14.63
CA THR A 186 3.31 24.40 -14.03
C THR A 186 4.57 24.77 -14.82
N CYS A 187 5.44 23.79 -15.11
CA CYS A 187 6.65 24.03 -15.91
C CYS A 187 6.31 24.64 -17.27
N VAL A 188 5.39 24.02 -18.01
CA VAL A 188 4.98 24.46 -19.34
C VAL A 188 4.28 25.81 -19.30
N GLY A 189 3.39 26.04 -18.32
CA GLY A 189 2.70 27.31 -18.13
C GLY A 189 3.66 28.47 -17.83
N VAL A 190 4.64 28.26 -16.94
CA VAL A 190 5.66 29.27 -16.63
C VAL A 190 6.53 29.58 -17.85
N ILE A 191 6.97 28.56 -18.60
CA ILE A 191 7.76 28.76 -19.83
C ILE A 191 6.96 29.58 -20.85
N ALA A 192 5.67 29.29 -21.04
CA ALA A 192 4.82 30.02 -21.99
C ALA A 192 4.56 31.48 -21.57
N ILE A 193 4.53 31.78 -20.26
CA ILE A 193 4.34 33.14 -19.75
C ILE A 193 5.63 33.97 -19.86
N PHE A 194 6.79 33.40 -19.53
CA PHE A 194 8.03 34.16 -19.35
C PHE A 194 9.07 33.94 -20.46
N GLY A 195 8.89 32.96 -21.35
CA GLY A 195 9.87 32.57 -22.37
C GLY A 195 10.03 33.54 -23.55
N HIS A 196 9.65 34.81 -23.41
CA HIS A 196 9.69 35.82 -24.47
C HIS A 196 11.09 35.92 -25.11
N GLY A 197 11.23 35.40 -26.34
CA GLY A 197 12.48 35.45 -27.11
C GLY A 197 12.75 34.22 -28.00
N GLN A 198 12.01 33.12 -27.83
CA GLN A 198 12.06 32.00 -28.77
C GLN A 198 10.90 32.08 -29.76
N ASP A 199 11.02 31.47 -30.95
CA ASP A 199 9.92 31.21 -31.90
C ASP A 199 8.91 30.24 -31.27
N ILE A 200 8.29 30.66 -30.17
CA ILE A 200 7.30 29.88 -29.45
C ILE A 200 6.10 29.76 -30.37
N ASN A 201 5.65 28.53 -30.60
CA ASN A 201 4.46 28.22 -31.38
C ASN A 201 3.33 29.21 -31.03
N PRO A 202 2.63 29.85 -32.00
CA PRO A 202 1.55 30.80 -31.75
C PRO A 202 0.46 30.32 -30.77
N LEU A 203 0.30 28.99 -30.65
CA LEU A 203 -0.62 28.31 -29.74
C LEU A 203 -0.16 28.32 -28.26
N MET A 204 1.14 28.47 -27.99
CA MET A 204 1.76 28.54 -26.66
C MET A 204 1.95 30.01 -26.21
N ASN A 205 0.93 30.83 -26.44
CA ASN A 205 0.94 32.23 -26.03
C ASN A 205 0.69 32.39 -24.52
N VAL A 206 0.91 33.61 -24.01
CA VAL A 206 0.75 33.95 -22.58
C VAL A 206 -0.61 33.56 -22.01
N SER A 207 -1.70 33.68 -22.80
CA SER A 207 -3.05 33.32 -22.34
C SER A 207 -3.20 31.80 -22.14
N TRP A 208 -2.60 31.01 -23.05
CA TRP A 208 -2.58 29.56 -22.93
C TRP A 208 -1.73 29.13 -21.73
N GLY A 209 -0.56 29.77 -21.55
CA GLY A 209 0.32 29.55 -20.40
C GLY A 209 -0.37 29.84 -19.06
N GLY A 210 -1.12 30.93 -18.97
CA GLY A 210 -1.91 31.29 -17.79
C GLY A 210 -3.02 30.28 -17.46
N ARG A 211 -3.76 29.81 -18.47
CA ARG A 211 -4.79 28.76 -18.29
C ARG A 211 -4.17 27.44 -17.82
N GLN A 212 -3.04 27.05 -18.40
CA GLN A 212 -2.31 25.84 -18.01
C GLN A 212 -1.79 25.90 -16.58
N LEU A 213 -1.17 27.02 -16.21
CA LEU A 213 -0.69 27.24 -14.86
C LEU A 213 -1.85 27.23 -13.85
N GLY A 214 -2.96 27.89 -14.15
CA GLY A 214 -4.14 27.89 -13.29
C GLY A 214 -4.73 26.49 -13.06
N LEU A 215 -4.86 25.70 -14.12
CA LEU A 215 -5.34 24.31 -14.02
C LEU A 215 -4.35 23.43 -13.24
N ALA A 216 -3.05 23.58 -13.50
CA ALA A 216 -2.01 22.85 -12.79
C ALA A 216 -2.11 23.11 -11.28
N LEU A 217 -2.13 24.38 -10.87
CA LEU A 217 -2.26 24.77 -9.46
C LEU A 217 -3.55 24.24 -8.81
N ALA A 218 -4.69 24.31 -9.51
CA ALA A 218 -5.95 23.76 -9.01
C ALA A 218 -5.88 22.23 -8.82
N THR A 219 -5.20 21.53 -9.72
CA THR A 219 -5.00 20.08 -9.66
C THR A 219 -4.04 19.71 -8.53
N GLY A 220 -2.94 20.45 -8.35
CA GLY A 220 -2.02 20.28 -7.21
C GLY A 220 -2.71 20.53 -5.88
N LEU A 221 -3.57 21.56 -5.81
CA LEU A 221 -4.38 21.83 -4.63
C LEU A 221 -5.37 20.69 -4.35
N ALA A 222 -5.96 20.06 -5.37
CA ALA A 222 -6.82 18.90 -5.17
C ALA A 222 -6.08 17.71 -4.54
N VAL A 223 -4.84 17.44 -4.99
CA VAL A 223 -3.95 16.43 -4.39
C VAL A 223 -3.62 16.79 -2.93
N TYR A 224 -3.26 18.05 -2.68
CA TYR A 224 -2.93 18.52 -1.34
C TYR A 224 -4.11 18.42 -0.36
N LEU A 225 -5.32 18.80 -0.81
CA LEU A 225 -6.53 18.76 0.01
C LEU A 225 -7.06 17.34 0.23
N LYS A 226 -6.57 16.33 -0.49
CA LYS A 226 -7.02 14.94 -0.42
C LYS A 226 -8.54 14.79 -0.47
N SER A 227 -9.19 15.56 -1.34
CA SER A 227 -10.65 15.62 -1.40
C SER A 227 -11.17 15.17 -2.76
N SER A 228 -12.04 14.15 -2.77
CA SER A 228 -12.65 13.63 -3.99
C SER A 228 -13.46 14.68 -4.75
N SER A 229 -14.03 15.67 -4.05
CA SER A 229 -14.71 16.79 -4.71
C SER A 229 -13.72 17.73 -5.41
N ALA A 230 -12.55 17.99 -4.82
CA ALA A 230 -11.53 18.81 -5.43
C ALA A 230 -10.95 18.13 -6.69
N TYR A 231 -10.70 16.82 -6.64
CA TYR A 231 -10.29 16.05 -7.82
C TYR A 231 -11.35 16.09 -8.93
N LEU A 232 -12.61 15.90 -8.57
CA LEU A 232 -13.72 15.94 -9.53
C LEU A 232 -13.79 17.31 -10.23
N THR A 233 -13.69 18.40 -9.46
CA THR A 233 -13.68 19.76 -10.01
C THR A 233 -12.47 20.00 -10.91
N ALA A 234 -11.27 19.61 -10.47
CA ALA A 234 -10.04 19.80 -11.23
C ALA A 234 -10.08 19.04 -12.57
N PHE A 235 -10.52 17.77 -12.57
CA PHE A 235 -10.61 16.99 -13.80
C PHE A 235 -11.71 17.48 -14.75
N ILE A 236 -12.89 17.89 -14.25
CA ILE A 236 -13.94 18.47 -15.11
C ILE A 236 -13.44 19.77 -15.77
N ALA A 237 -12.77 20.63 -14.99
CA ALA A 237 -12.19 21.87 -15.53
C ALA A 237 -11.09 21.58 -16.57
N GLY A 238 -10.23 20.59 -16.30
CA GLY A 238 -9.21 20.13 -17.24
C GLY A 238 -9.81 19.62 -18.54
N LEU A 239 -10.83 18.75 -18.47
CA LEU A 239 -11.52 18.22 -19.64
C LEU A 239 -12.16 19.32 -20.48
N ALA A 240 -12.84 20.27 -19.86
CA ALA A 240 -13.45 21.38 -20.60
C ALA A 240 -12.40 22.20 -21.38
N ARG A 241 -11.23 22.42 -20.76
CA ARG A 241 -10.11 23.10 -21.39
C ARG A 241 -9.50 22.26 -22.52
N ASP A 242 -9.18 20.99 -22.26
CA ASP A 242 -8.51 20.11 -23.23
C ASP A 242 -9.37 19.84 -24.45
N VAL A 243 -10.70 19.71 -24.28
CA VAL A 243 -11.65 19.62 -25.40
C VAL A 243 -11.67 20.92 -26.21
N THR A 244 -11.63 22.08 -25.55
CA THR A 244 -11.59 23.37 -26.25
C THR A 244 -10.29 23.54 -27.05
N ASP A 245 -9.16 23.18 -26.45
CA ASP A 245 -7.85 23.26 -27.11
C ASP A 245 -7.76 22.24 -28.27
N LEU A 246 -8.33 21.04 -28.13
CA LEU A 246 -8.45 20.04 -29.20
C LEU A 246 -9.28 20.57 -30.38
N ILE A 247 -10.45 21.14 -30.12
CA ILE A 247 -11.31 21.72 -31.17
C ILE A 247 -10.57 22.86 -31.87
N THR A 248 -9.89 23.72 -31.11
CA THR A 248 -9.13 24.84 -31.67
C THR A 248 -8.06 24.33 -32.64
N GLU A 249 -7.29 23.32 -32.24
CA GLU A 249 -6.24 22.73 -33.10
C GLU A 249 -6.81 22.12 -34.39
N LEU A 250 -7.96 21.44 -34.31
CA LEU A 250 -8.64 20.85 -35.46
C LEU A 250 -9.20 21.88 -36.46
N THR A 251 -9.33 23.14 -36.05
CA THR A 251 -9.81 24.23 -36.92
C THR A 251 -8.69 24.99 -37.63
N VAL A 252 -7.42 24.73 -37.29
CA VAL A 252 -6.27 25.33 -37.96
C VAL A 252 -6.02 24.63 -39.30
N ASN A 253 -5.53 25.39 -40.30
CA ASN A 253 -5.29 24.87 -41.66
C ASN A 253 -4.30 23.69 -41.70
N ASP A 254 -3.28 23.71 -40.83
CA ASP A 254 -2.26 22.66 -40.70
C ASP A 254 -2.18 22.18 -39.23
N PRO A 255 -3.01 21.22 -38.82
CA PRO A 255 -3.05 20.73 -37.45
C PRO A 255 -1.76 19.99 -37.05
N ASN A 256 -1.28 20.23 -35.85
CA ASN A 256 -0.14 19.52 -35.28
C ASN A 256 -0.58 18.17 -34.70
N LEU A 257 -0.25 17.08 -35.40
CA LEU A 257 -0.61 15.72 -35.00
C LEU A 257 -0.08 15.32 -33.61
N GLY A 258 1.10 15.83 -33.23
CA GLY A 258 1.68 15.63 -31.91
C GLY A 258 0.82 16.25 -30.81
N MET A 259 0.39 17.51 -30.99
CA MET A 259 -0.48 18.20 -30.04
C MET A 259 -1.85 17.55 -29.93
N LEU A 260 -2.44 17.14 -31.06
CA LEU A 260 -3.72 16.41 -31.07
C LEU A 260 -3.64 15.13 -30.22
N SER A 261 -2.56 14.35 -30.37
CA SER A 261 -2.38 13.13 -29.57
C SER A 261 -2.23 13.42 -28.07
N VAL A 262 -1.56 14.51 -27.69
CA VAL A 262 -1.46 14.94 -26.29
C VAL A 262 -2.84 15.30 -25.73
N PHE A 263 -3.63 16.11 -26.44
CA PHE A 263 -4.98 16.49 -25.99
C PHE A 263 -5.90 15.28 -25.86
N VAL A 264 -5.89 14.37 -26.84
CA VAL A 264 -6.68 13.13 -26.77
C VAL A 264 -6.27 12.28 -25.57
N GLY A 265 -4.96 12.13 -25.32
CA GLY A 265 -4.45 11.42 -24.14
C GLY A 265 -4.93 12.04 -22.83
N LEU A 266 -4.78 13.36 -22.68
CA LEU A 266 -5.24 14.09 -21.48
C LEU A 266 -6.76 13.96 -21.28
N ILE A 267 -7.55 14.00 -22.36
CA ILE A 267 -9.00 13.79 -22.29
C ILE A 267 -9.33 12.38 -21.81
N ILE A 268 -8.68 11.35 -22.34
CA ILE A 268 -8.92 9.95 -21.91
C ILE A 268 -8.61 9.78 -20.42
N PHE A 269 -7.41 10.19 -19.98
CA PHE A 269 -7.02 10.08 -18.58
C PHE A 269 -7.87 10.97 -17.67
N GLY A 270 -8.27 12.16 -18.13
CA GLY A 270 -9.17 13.07 -17.44
C GLY A 270 -10.56 12.48 -17.23
N VAL A 271 -11.15 11.82 -18.24
CA VAL A 271 -12.45 11.13 -18.12
C VAL A 271 -12.35 10.00 -17.10
N ILE A 272 -11.29 9.19 -17.16
CA ILE A 272 -11.08 8.13 -16.17
C ILE A 272 -10.93 8.73 -14.76
N GLY A 273 -10.18 9.82 -14.63
CA GLY A 273 -10.03 10.59 -13.39
C GLY A 273 -11.38 11.08 -12.83
N VAL A 274 -12.26 11.63 -13.68
CA VAL A 274 -13.63 12.02 -13.31
C VAL A 274 -14.43 10.82 -12.79
N VAL A 275 -14.38 9.69 -13.49
CA VAL A 275 -15.11 8.47 -13.08
C VAL A 275 -14.67 8.01 -11.71
N TYR A 276 -13.36 7.94 -11.44
CA TYR A 276 -12.85 7.54 -10.13
C TYR A 276 -13.18 8.57 -9.04
N ALA A 277 -13.03 9.87 -9.31
CA ALA A 277 -13.35 10.91 -8.33
C ALA A 277 -14.86 10.95 -8.00
N TYR A 278 -15.71 10.75 -9.01
CA TYR A 278 -17.16 10.62 -8.84
C TYR A 278 -17.51 9.37 -8.03
N ALA A 279 -16.97 8.21 -8.39
CA ALA A 279 -17.18 6.97 -7.65
C ALA A 279 -16.72 7.09 -6.19
N ALA A 280 -15.55 7.69 -5.95
CA ALA A 280 -15.01 7.93 -4.61
C ALA A 280 -15.93 8.82 -3.76
N ARG A 281 -16.56 9.83 -4.36
CA ARG A 281 -17.51 10.71 -3.67
C ARG A 281 -18.83 10.01 -3.32
N HIS A 282 -19.28 9.09 -4.17
CA HIS A 282 -20.60 8.46 -4.05
C HIS A 282 -20.59 7.07 -3.41
N ARG A 283 -19.42 6.48 -3.15
CA ARG A 283 -19.28 5.35 -2.22
C ARG A 283 -19.54 5.84 -0.79
N ARG A 284 -20.81 5.82 -0.39
CA ARG A 284 -21.16 5.85 1.04
C ARG A 284 -20.57 4.58 1.65
N PHE A 285 -19.69 4.74 2.63
CA PHE A 285 -19.25 3.64 3.48
C PHE A 285 -20.51 2.99 4.08
N CYS A 286 -20.82 1.78 3.62
CA CYS A 286 -21.64 0.82 4.36
C CYS A 286 -20.67 -0.11 5.09
#